data_AF-A0A3D2WMV0-F1
#
_entry.id   AF-A0A3D2WMV0-F1
#
_cell.length_a   1.000
_cell.length_b   1.000
_cell.length_c   1.000
_cell.angle_alpha   90.00
_cell.angle_beta   90.00
_cell.angle_gamma   90.00
#
_symmetry.space_group_name_H-M   'P 1'
#
loop_
_entity.id
_entity.type
_entity.pdbx_description
1 polymer ?
#
loop_
_entity_poly.entity_id
_entity_poly.type
_entity_poly.pdbx_seq_one_letter_code
_entity_poly.pdbx_strand_id
1 'polypeptide(L)'
;MSRAVVDVFAHWSPIDKPLKVGQLTYVDTSRSGVFSFSYERDFLQSEYRIQIDPLLQLHSGEHYNDTPDKNFRAFLDSCPDRWGRILMQRRAAIEFNKGLRPTARLTELDYLLGVHDSYRM
;
A
#
# COMPACT_ATOMS: atom_id res chain seq x y z
N MET A 1 -7.97 -15.13 7.75
CA MET A 1 -6.85 -14.22 7.46
C MET A 1 -6.79 -14.08 5.95
N SER A 2 -6.95 -12.88 5.44
CA SER A 2 -6.73 -12.60 4.01
C SER A 2 -5.35 -11.98 3.84
N ARG A 3 -4.63 -12.44 2.82
CA ARG A 3 -3.34 -11.87 2.41
C ARG A 3 -3.53 -11.23 1.04
N ALA A 4 -3.07 -10.01 0.90
CA ALA A 4 -3.05 -9.28 -0.36
C ALA A 4 -1.63 -8.80 -0.64
N VAL A 5 -1.29 -8.72 -1.93
CA VAL A 5 0.04 -8.31 -2.41
C VAL A 5 -0.14 -7.18 -3.42
N VAL A 6 0.61 -6.12 -3.25
CA VAL A 6 0.66 -4.95 -4.13
C VAL A 6 2.08 -4.81 -4.65
N ASP A 7 2.24 -4.85 -5.97
CA ASP A 7 3.54 -4.60 -6.59
C ASP A 7 3.85 -3.10 -6.59
N VAL A 8 5.10 -2.77 -6.25
CA VAL A 8 5.59 -1.39 -6.18
C VAL A 8 6.61 -1.18 -7.29
N PHE A 9 6.42 -0.13 -8.10
CA PHE A 9 7.26 0.19 -9.24
C PHE A 9 7.87 1.59 -9.13
N ALA A 10 9.09 1.72 -9.63
CA ALA A 10 9.82 2.95 -9.78
C ALA A 10 9.75 3.40 -11.25
N HIS A 11 9.33 4.64 -11.48
CA HIS A 11 9.30 5.25 -12.81
C HIS A 11 9.67 6.74 -12.75
N TRP A 12 10.76 7.05 -12.05
CA TRP A 12 11.34 8.39 -12.01
C TRP A 12 12.49 8.51 -13.01
N SER A 13 12.79 9.73 -13.46
CA SER A 13 13.94 9.96 -14.36
C SER A 13 15.26 9.52 -13.69
N PRO A 14 16.13 8.74 -14.34
CA PRO A 14 16.16 8.44 -15.78
C PRO A 14 15.62 7.03 -16.15
N ILE A 15 14.75 6.44 -15.34
CA ILE A 15 14.18 5.10 -15.59
C ILE A 15 13.12 5.17 -16.70
N ASP A 16 13.45 4.72 -17.91
CA ASP A 16 12.51 4.73 -19.04
C ASP A 16 11.35 3.74 -18.89
N LYS A 17 11.64 2.52 -18.39
CA LYS A 17 10.66 1.46 -18.19
C LYS A 17 10.44 1.21 -16.70
N PRO A 18 9.19 1.13 -16.20
CA PRO A 18 8.93 0.90 -14.78
C PRO A 18 9.74 -0.27 -14.22
N LEU A 19 10.57 0.01 -13.24
CA LEU A 19 11.41 -0.98 -12.56
C LEU A 19 10.69 -1.45 -11.30
N LYS A 20 10.47 -2.77 -11.17
CA LYS A 20 9.84 -3.32 -9.98
C LYS A 20 10.76 -3.15 -8.77
N VAL A 21 10.31 -2.37 -7.79
CA VAL A 21 11.06 -2.09 -6.55
C VAL A 21 10.91 -3.25 -5.56
N GLY A 22 9.71 -3.83 -5.50
CA GLY A 22 9.38 -4.85 -4.53
C GLY A 22 7.89 -5.10 -4.41
N GLN A 23 7.51 -5.73 -3.31
CA GLN A 23 6.13 -6.09 -3.01
C GLN A 23 5.74 -5.62 -1.62
N LEU A 24 4.63 -4.88 -1.55
CA LEU A 24 3.95 -4.55 -0.31
C LEU A 24 2.90 -5.63 -0.03
N THR A 25 3.07 -6.37 1.04
CA THR A 25 2.10 -7.37 1.51
C THR A 25 1.25 -6.77 2.64
N TYR A 26 -0.06 -7.02 2.59
CA TYR A 26 -0.98 -6.74 3.68
C TYR A 26 -1.64 -8.04 4.15
N VAL A 27 -1.63 -8.28 5.46
CA VAL A 27 -2.33 -9.40 6.09
C VAL A 27 -3.39 -8.85 7.05
N ASP A 28 -4.67 -9.11 6.75
CA ASP A 28 -5.78 -8.79 7.66
C ASP A 28 -5.93 -9.91 8.70
N THR A 29 -5.72 -9.55 9.96
CA THR A 29 -5.96 -10.42 11.11
C THR A 29 -7.27 -10.03 11.81
N SER A 30 -7.73 -10.84 12.76
CA SER A 30 -8.97 -10.56 13.49
C SER A 30 -8.90 -9.30 14.36
N ARG A 31 -7.70 -8.79 14.65
CA ARG A 31 -7.47 -7.63 15.53
C ARG A 31 -6.96 -6.40 14.78
N SER A 32 -6.09 -6.61 13.79
CA SER A 32 -5.42 -5.54 13.05
C SER A 32 -4.89 -6.03 11.70
N GLY A 33 -4.57 -5.09 10.82
CA GLY A 33 -3.78 -5.32 9.62
C GLY A 33 -2.29 -5.17 9.87
N VAL A 34 -1.49 -6.02 9.24
CA VAL A 34 -0.02 -5.90 9.25
C VAL A 34 0.48 -5.69 7.83
N PHE A 35 1.30 -4.66 7.65
CA PHE A 35 2.04 -4.42 6.42
C PHE A 35 3.45 -4.99 6.55
N SER A 36 3.90 -5.66 5.49
CA SER A 36 5.29 -6.01 5.27
C SER A 36 5.72 -5.65 3.86
N PHE A 37 7.01 -5.39 3.66
CA PHE A 37 7.57 -5.04 2.36
C PHE A 37 8.80 -5.87 2.07
N SER A 38 8.95 -6.36 0.84
CA SER A 38 10.16 -7.03 0.38
C SER A 38 10.68 -6.37 -0.89
N TYR A 39 11.97 -6.05 -0.91
CA TYR A 39 12.63 -5.56 -2.11
C TYR A 39 12.80 -6.67 -3.15
N GLU A 40 12.65 -6.29 -4.42
CA GLU A 40 12.96 -7.15 -5.56
C GLU A 40 14.48 -7.26 -5.72
N ARG A 41 14.97 -8.46 -6.05
CA ARG A 41 16.42 -8.70 -6.14
C ARG A 41 17.07 -7.84 -7.22
N ASP A 42 16.39 -7.73 -8.37
CA ASP A 42 16.87 -6.94 -9.51
C ASP A 42 16.97 -5.45 -9.16
N PHE A 43 16.04 -4.93 -8.34
CA PHE A 43 16.11 -3.56 -7.85
C PHE A 43 17.32 -3.34 -6.94
N LEU A 44 17.58 -4.24 -5.98
CA LEU A 44 18.74 -4.15 -5.07
C LEU A 44 20.09 -4.20 -5.79
N GLN A 45 20.14 -4.85 -6.96
CA GLN A 45 21.34 -4.95 -7.80
C GLN A 45 21.44 -3.84 -8.84
N SER A 46 20.36 -3.10 -9.10
CA SER A 46 20.33 -2.03 -10.09
C SER A 46 21.12 -0.78 -9.65
N GLU A 47 21.50 0.04 -10.63
CA GLU A 47 22.07 1.38 -10.40
C GLU A 47 21.05 2.36 -9.79
N TYR A 48 19.74 2.05 -9.91
CA TYR A 48 18.64 2.86 -9.40
C TYR A 48 18.24 2.50 -7.97
N ARG A 49 18.97 1.61 -7.30
CA ARG A 49 18.66 1.21 -5.93
C ARG A 49 18.73 2.42 -5.00
N ILE A 50 17.61 2.70 -4.35
CA ILE A 50 17.50 3.76 -3.35
C ILE A 50 16.68 3.25 -2.18
N GLN A 51 17.04 3.72 -0.98
CA GLN A 51 16.23 3.47 0.20
C GLN A 51 14.97 4.34 0.12
N ILE A 52 13.82 3.73 -0.20
CA ILE A 52 12.56 4.44 -0.43
C ILE A 52 11.91 4.95 0.86
N ASP A 53 12.24 4.35 2.00
CA ASP A 53 11.77 4.74 3.33
C ASP A 53 12.88 4.53 4.37
N PRO A 54 13.02 5.41 5.38
CA PRO A 54 13.98 5.22 6.47
C PRO A 54 13.92 3.84 7.17
N LEU A 55 12.75 3.20 7.21
CA LEU A 55 12.54 1.88 7.80
C LEU A 55 12.79 0.72 6.81
N LEU A 56 12.89 1.00 5.51
CA LEU A 56 13.10 0.01 4.47
C LEU A 56 14.56 -0.02 4.03
N GLN A 57 15.44 -0.52 4.90
CA GLN A 57 16.86 -0.67 4.61
C GLN A 57 17.11 -1.53 3.36
N LEU A 58 18.15 -1.23 2.58
CA LEU A 58 18.45 -1.90 1.32
C LEU A 58 19.06 -3.30 1.52
N HIS A 59 18.25 -4.26 1.98
CA HIS A 59 18.63 -5.65 2.07
C HIS A 59 17.52 -6.58 1.59
N SER A 60 17.90 -7.82 1.30
CA SER A 60 16.92 -8.87 1.03
C SER A 60 16.19 -9.26 2.31
N GLY A 61 14.90 -9.55 2.21
CA GLY A 61 14.08 -9.99 3.34
C GLY A 61 12.76 -9.23 3.41
N GLU A 62 11.91 -9.64 4.35
CA GLU A 62 10.69 -8.91 4.66
C GLU A 62 10.98 -7.88 5.75
N HIS A 63 10.68 -6.63 5.44
CA HIS A 63 10.58 -5.56 6.41
C HIS A 63 9.18 -5.56 6.98
N TYR A 64 9.07 -5.43 8.30
CA TYR A 64 7.80 -5.30 9.00
C TYR A 64 7.69 -3.89 9.56
N ASN A 65 6.48 -3.35 9.60
CA ASN A 65 6.26 -2.10 10.29
C ASN A 65 6.17 -2.33 11.80
N ASP A 66 6.80 -1.46 12.58
CA ASP A 66 6.85 -1.54 14.04
C ASP A 66 5.48 -1.26 14.69
N THR A 67 4.56 -0.61 13.97
CA THR A 67 3.23 -0.28 14.49
C THR A 67 2.11 -1.01 13.74
N PRO A 68 1.23 -1.75 14.43
CA PRO A 68 0.02 -2.33 13.84
C PRO A 68 -0.84 -1.28 13.16
N ASP A 69 -1.52 -1.64 12.06
CA ASP A 69 -2.39 -0.76 11.28
C ASP A 69 -1.74 0.50 10.71
N LYS A 70 -0.40 0.61 10.76
CA LYS A 70 0.33 1.64 10.03
C LYS A 70 1.07 1.02 8.86
N ASN A 71 1.08 1.74 7.75
CA ASN A 71 1.91 1.43 6.59
C ASN A 71 3.26 2.16 6.70
N PHE A 72 4.24 1.79 5.87
CA PHE A 72 5.49 2.53 5.71
C PHE A 72 5.21 3.94 5.18
N ARG A 73 6.00 4.93 5.60
CA ARG A 73 5.72 6.35 5.35
C ARG A 73 5.74 6.65 3.86
N ALA A 74 6.62 5.99 3.10
CA ALA A 74 6.68 6.09 1.65
C ALA A 74 5.34 5.83 0.93
N PHE A 75 4.47 4.99 1.50
CA PHE A 75 3.17 4.66 0.90
C PHE A 75 2.01 5.51 1.43
N LEU A 76 2.22 6.25 2.52
CA LEU A 76 1.15 7.01 3.17
C LEU A 76 0.72 8.25 2.36
N ASP A 77 1.57 8.76 1.47
CA ASP A 77 1.23 9.91 0.61
C ASP A 77 0.11 9.57 -0.41
N SER A 78 -0.04 8.29 -0.74
CA SER A 78 -1.14 7.78 -1.55
C SER A 78 -2.44 7.59 -0.75
N CYS A 79 -2.36 7.53 0.58
CA CYS A 79 -3.54 7.33 1.42
C CYS A 79 -4.43 8.59 1.46
N PRO A 80 -5.76 8.44 1.58
CA PRO A 80 -6.66 9.55 1.78
C PRO A 80 -6.44 10.24 3.13
N ASP A 81 -6.73 11.53 3.15
CA ASP A 81 -6.87 12.30 4.38
C ASP A 81 -8.13 11.89 5.18
N ARG A 82 -8.40 12.60 6.27
CA ARG A 82 -9.55 12.32 7.14
C ARG A 82 -10.89 12.41 6.38
N TRP A 83 -11.04 13.37 5.47
CA TRP A 83 -12.27 13.56 4.70
C TRP A 83 -12.42 12.47 3.64
N GLY A 84 -11.35 12.14 2.92
CA GLY A 84 -11.32 11.04 1.96
C GLY A 84 -11.71 9.71 2.60
N ARG A 85 -11.19 9.41 3.80
CA ARG A 85 -11.59 8.21 4.56
C ARG A 85 -13.08 8.20 4.88
N ILE A 86 -13.65 9.33 5.33
CA ILE A 86 -15.08 9.44 5.62
C ILE A 86 -15.92 9.20 4.36
N LEU A 87 -15.53 9.77 3.22
CA LEU A 87 -16.24 9.59 1.95
C LEU A 87 -16.21 8.13 1.49
N MET A 88 -15.05 7.47 1.61
CA MET A 88 -14.92 6.05 1.28
C MET A 88 -15.76 5.17 2.20
N GLN A 89 -15.78 5.43 3.51
CA GLN A 89 -16.61 4.71 4.47
C GLN A 89 -18.11 4.86 4.15
N ARG A 90 -18.55 6.08 3.82
CA ARG A 90 -19.95 6.33 3.41
C ARG A 90 -20.31 5.55 2.14
N ARG A 91 -19.43 5.58 1.13
CA ARG A 91 -19.61 4.81 -0.10
C ARG A 91 -19.71 3.31 0.21
N ALA A 92 -18.82 2.77 1.05
CA ALA A 92 -18.83 1.37 1.47
C ALA A 92 -20.14 0.97 2.17
N ALA A 93 -20.66 1.82 3.06
CA ALA A 93 -21.94 1.58 3.73
C ALA A 93 -23.12 1.54 2.74
N ILE A 94 -23.15 2.48 1.78
CA ILE A 94 -24.19 2.54 0.75
C ILE A 94 -24.13 1.30 -0.16
N GLU A 95 -22.94 0.92 -0.63
CA GLU A 95 -22.75 -0.26 -1.48
C GLU A 95 -23.16 -1.56 -0.75
N PHE A 96 -22.83 -1.69 0.54
CA PHE A 96 -23.23 -2.83 1.35
C PHE A 96 -24.76 -2.93 1.48
N ASN A 97 -25.43 -1.82 1.80
CA ASN A 97 -26.89 -1.77 1.90
C ASN A 97 -27.59 -2.09 0.57
N LYS A 98 -26.93 -1.83 -0.56
CA LYS A 98 -27.40 -2.18 -1.91
C LYS A 98 -27.05 -3.61 -2.34
N GLY A 99 -26.35 -4.38 -1.50
CA GLY A 99 -25.87 -5.73 -1.83
C GLY A 99 -24.75 -5.77 -2.85
N LEU A 100 -24.10 -4.64 -3.15
CA LEU A 100 -23.02 -4.53 -4.13
C LEU A 100 -21.66 -4.99 -3.57
N ARG A 101 -21.55 -5.12 -2.25
CA ARG A 101 -20.36 -5.63 -1.56
C ARG A 101 -20.73 -6.44 -0.33
N PRO A 102 -19.91 -7.42 0.07
CA PRO A 102 -20.24 -8.35 1.17
C PRO A 102 -20.09 -7.76 2.57
N THR A 103 -19.34 -6.66 2.75
CA THR A 103 -19.12 -6.03 4.06
C THR A 103 -18.83 -4.54 3.90
N ALA A 104 -19.33 -3.68 4.77
CA ALA A 104 -18.99 -2.24 4.78
C ALA A 104 -17.63 -1.93 5.44
N ARG A 105 -16.96 -2.91 6.06
CA ARG A 105 -15.64 -2.72 6.67
C ARG A 105 -14.60 -2.41 5.59
N LEU A 106 -13.80 -1.37 5.83
CA LEU A 106 -12.62 -1.04 5.04
C LEU A 106 -11.37 -1.31 5.87
N THR A 107 -10.35 -1.86 5.22
CA THR A 107 -9.02 -2.12 5.75
C THR A 107 -8.07 -0.97 5.40
N GLU A 108 -6.88 -0.95 6.00
CA GLU A 108 -5.86 0.04 5.64
C GLU A 108 -5.38 -0.12 4.19
N LEU A 109 -5.41 -1.34 3.66
CA LEU A 109 -5.16 -1.56 2.24
C LEU A 109 -6.23 -0.94 1.35
N ASP A 110 -7.51 -1.04 1.73
CA ASP A 110 -8.60 -0.42 0.98
C ASP A 110 -8.43 1.11 0.92
N TYR A 111 -7.97 1.72 2.02
CA TYR A 111 -7.66 3.16 2.02
C TYR A 111 -6.47 3.49 1.12
N LEU A 112 -5.41 2.68 1.15
CA LEU A 112 -4.24 2.88 0.29
C LEU A 112 -4.59 2.82 -1.20
N LEU A 113 -5.45 1.88 -1.59
CA LEU A 113 -5.79 1.63 -3.01
C LEU A 113 -7.04 2.37 -3.49
N GLY A 114 -7.83 2.95 -2.59
CA GLY A 114 -9.10 3.56 -2.95
C GLY A 114 -9.01 4.99 -3.49
N VAL A 115 -7.82 5.59 -3.49
CA VAL A 115 -7.56 6.89 -4.12
C VAL A 115 -6.66 6.67 -5.33
N HIS A 116 -7.13 7.11 -6.50
CA HIS A 116 -6.34 7.07 -7.73
C HIS A 116 -5.96 8.48 -8.18
N ASP A 117 -4.74 8.61 -8.66
CA ASP A 117 -4.18 9.88 -9.15
C ASP A 117 -4.95 10.45 -10.34
N SER A 118 -5.65 9.60 -11.11
CA SER A 118 -6.57 10.03 -12.18
C SER A 118 -7.68 10.97 -11.74
N TYR A 119 -7.92 11.09 -10.43
CA TYR A 119 -8.92 11.96 -9.84
C TYR A 119 -8.28 13.13 -9.04
N ARG A 120 -6.95 13.24 -9.02
CA ARG A 120 -6.22 14.41 -8.50
C ARG A 120 -6.00 15.36 -9.69
N MET A 121 -6.52 16.59 -9.57
CA MET A 121 -6.57 17.61 -10.64
C MET A 121 -5.38 18.56 -10.56
#